data_AF-A0AA37L2I3-F1
#
_entry.id   AF-A0AA37L2I3-F1
#
_cell.length_a   1.000
_cell.length_b   1.000
_cell.length_c   1.000
_cell.angle_alpha   90.00
_cell.angle_beta   90.00
_cell.angle_gamma   90.00
#
_symmetry.space_group_name_H-M   'P 1'
#
loop_
_entity.id
_entity.type
_entity.pdbx_description
1 polymer ?
#
loop_
_entity_poly.entity_id
_entity_poly.type
_entity_poly.pdbx_seq_one_letter_code
_entity_poly.pdbx_strand_id
1 'polypeptide(L)'
;MESEKSGLLPPYSAAAVASPSPSGPRRSAHHHKRWLRPSRSMKLIVGCLAFIAFAQWKQLSLLPTRQPSSDLSVDRLQQDLATCSKLRHKPQDPIGLGREKNARYVDGQRPTLIRNATIWVGEAAEGTSPEDARAGKGYSWITADVLVDYGLIQKVEADISLDSLPKNTQIWDAKGRQLTSGIVDMHSHAGVGALPELNGSEDVNELSDDITPYVRSIDGLNPLDPQIQVIKSGGVTTSLILPGSGNNMGGEAFVIKHAVGKADGRTEFSAEDMLADPDRNWRYMKMACGENPKRIYGKVGSHGPYSRLGESWEFRHAFEQAAKLVRDQDDWCDAADKFGIESQTSYLPQDLKWESLSAALRGQVHINTHCYTIPDLEAFVDHTNEFKFSVRAFHHAHQTFLVPEVGSEATRLCCIDN
;
A
#
# COMPACT_ATOMS: atom_id res chain seq x y z
N MET A 1 -18.34 -38.51 -5.72
CA MET A 1 -17.98 -39.67 -4.89
C MET A 1 -17.98 -39.18 -3.46
N GLU A 2 -19.06 -39.48 -2.73
CA GLU A 2 -19.31 -39.12 -1.34
C GLU A 2 -18.35 -39.88 -0.39
N SER A 3 -17.95 -39.24 0.71
CA SER A 3 -18.21 -39.81 2.05
C SER A 3 -17.95 -38.77 3.14
N GLU A 4 -19.00 -38.44 3.89
CA GLU A 4 -18.93 -37.89 5.24
C GLU A 4 -18.35 -38.91 6.23
N LYS A 5 -17.73 -38.42 7.31
CA LYS A 5 -17.98 -38.97 8.66
C LYS A 5 -17.66 -37.96 9.76
N SER A 6 -18.71 -37.61 10.49
CA SER A 6 -18.72 -36.90 11.76
C SER A 6 -18.31 -37.82 12.92
N GLY A 7 -17.85 -37.21 14.02
CA GLY A 7 -17.59 -37.90 15.29
C GLY A 7 -17.39 -36.90 16.43
N LEU A 8 -18.46 -36.63 17.17
CA LEU A 8 -18.57 -35.74 18.34
C LEU A 8 -17.95 -36.32 19.62
N LEU A 9 -17.65 -35.40 20.53
CA LEU A 9 -17.02 -35.46 21.87
C LEU A 9 -17.72 -36.38 22.91
N PRO A 10 -17.14 -36.52 24.11
CA PRO A 10 -17.88 -35.96 25.26
C PRO A 10 -17.04 -35.15 26.27
N PRO A 11 -17.68 -34.17 26.98
CA PRO A 11 -17.12 -33.46 28.12
C PRO A 11 -17.41 -34.20 29.44
N TYR A 12 -16.63 -33.94 30.49
CA TYR A 12 -16.92 -34.41 31.85
C TYR A 12 -17.35 -33.29 32.79
N SER A 13 -18.30 -33.64 33.65
CA SER A 13 -19.35 -32.83 34.27
C SER A 13 -18.97 -32.06 35.54
N ALA A 14 -19.88 -31.13 35.86
CA ALA A 14 -19.98 -30.31 37.06
C ALA A 14 -20.41 -31.07 38.33
N ALA A 15 -20.23 -30.43 39.50
CA ALA A 15 -21.19 -30.53 40.61
C ALA A 15 -21.13 -29.29 41.52
N ALA A 16 -22.28 -28.62 41.65
CA ALA A 16 -22.64 -27.75 42.77
C ALA A 16 -23.85 -28.40 43.46
N VAL A 17 -23.88 -28.45 44.79
CA VAL A 17 -25.09 -28.77 45.58
C VAL A 17 -25.15 -27.89 46.84
N ALA A 18 -26.40 -27.59 47.19
CA ALA A 18 -26.96 -26.57 48.05
C ALA A 18 -26.84 -26.77 49.58
N SER A 19 -27.25 -25.70 50.26
CA SER A 19 -27.53 -25.52 51.70
C SER A 19 -28.55 -26.49 52.31
N PRO A 20 -28.66 -26.47 53.65
CA PRO A 20 -29.98 -26.49 54.29
C PRO A 20 -30.15 -25.43 55.40
N SER A 21 -31.39 -24.96 55.56
CA SER A 21 -31.97 -24.43 56.81
C SER A 21 -32.79 -25.57 57.47
N PRO A 22 -33.15 -25.57 58.78
CA PRO A 22 -34.23 -24.70 59.30
C PRO A 22 -34.25 -24.31 60.81
N SER A 23 -35.12 -23.32 61.10
CA SER A 23 -36.03 -23.16 62.26
C SER A 23 -35.57 -22.92 63.73
N GLY A 24 -35.76 -21.67 64.20
CA GLY A 24 -36.51 -21.25 65.42
C GLY A 24 -35.93 -21.50 66.84
N PRO A 25 -36.38 -20.79 67.92
CA PRO A 25 -37.51 -19.85 68.02
C PRO A 25 -37.19 -18.45 68.63
N ARG A 26 -38.22 -17.59 68.60
CA ARG A 26 -38.31 -16.23 69.17
C ARG A 26 -38.11 -16.18 70.70
N ARG A 27 -37.48 -15.11 71.21
CA ARG A 27 -37.84 -14.44 72.47
C ARG A 27 -37.55 -12.94 72.40
N SER A 28 -38.54 -12.13 72.81
CA SER A 28 -38.46 -10.69 72.97
C SER A 28 -37.73 -10.32 74.26
N ALA A 29 -36.95 -9.25 74.24
CA ALA A 29 -36.74 -8.41 75.43
C ALA A 29 -36.30 -6.99 75.00
N HIS A 30 -37.09 -6.00 75.39
CA HIS A 30 -36.64 -4.63 75.57
C HIS A 30 -35.47 -4.59 76.56
N HIS A 31 -34.48 -3.70 76.37
CA HIS A 31 -34.03 -2.74 77.40
C HIS A 31 -32.78 -1.95 76.99
N HIS A 32 -32.89 -0.63 77.20
CA HIS A 32 -31.89 0.37 77.56
C HIS A 32 -30.69 0.70 76.65
N LYS A 33 -30.75 1.92 76.11
CA LYS A 33 -29.62 2.81 75.84
C LYS A 33 -28.63 2.79 77.02
N ARG A 34 -27.39 2.37 76.77
CA ARG A 34 -26.23 2.72 77.60
C ARG A 34 -25.14 3.30 76.71
N TRP A 35 -24.84 4.56 76.95
CA TRP A 35 -23.76 5.31 76.33
C TRP A 35 -22.43 4.74 76.86
N LEU A 36 -21.74 3.96 76.04
CA LEU A 36 -20.44 3.39 76.39
C LEU A 36 -19.34 4.40 76.03
N ARG A 37 -18.70 4.94 77.06
CA ARG A 37 -17.46 5.73 76.94
C ARG A 37 -16.39 4.87 76.25
N PRO A 38 -15.62 5.41 75.27
CA PRO A 38 -14.67 4.61 74.51
C PRO A 38 -13.54 4.13 75.43
N SER A 39 -13.42 2.80 75.51
CA SER A 39 -12.30 2.10 76.14
C SER A 39 -10.96 2.52 75.54
N ARG A 40 -9.90 2.56 76.36
CA ARG A 40 -8.52 2.85 75.92
C ARG A 40 -8.06 1.98 74.73
N SER A 41 -8.62 0.79 74.56
CA SER A 41 -8.36 -0.09 73.40
C SER A 41 -8.84 0.50 72.06
N MET A 42 -9.94 1.26 72.05
CA MET A 42 -10.49 1.86 70.84
C MET A 42 -9.65 3.05 70.36
N LYS A 43 -8.99 3.78 71.28
CA LYS A 43 -8.03 4.83 70.93
C LYS A 43 -6.74 4.27 70.31
N LEU A 44 -6.30 3.09 70.77
CA LEU A 44 -5.17 2.37 70.19
C LEU A 44 -5.48 1.90 68.77
N ILE A 45 -6.67 1.34 68.53
CA ILE A 45 -7.09 0.91 67.18
C ILE A 45 -7.18 2.09 66.22
N VAL A 46 -7.78 3.21 66.63
CA VAL A 46 -7.85 4.42 65.80
C VAL A 46 -6.46 5.01 65.55
N GLY A 47 -5.56 4.97 66.55
CA GLY A 47 -4.17 5.37 66.39
C GLY A 47 -3.39 4.49 65.40
N CYS A 48 -3.57 3.16 65.46
CA CYS A 48 -2.98 2.23 64.50
C CYS A 48 -3.53 2.42 63.09
N LEU A 49 -4.83 2.62 62.93
CA LEU A 49 -5.45 2.90 61.63
C LEU A 49 -4.99 4.24 61.06
N ALA A 50 -4.87 5.27 61.89
CA ALA A 50 -4.33 6.57 61.48
C ALA A 50 -2.84 6.47 61.11
N PHE A 51 -2.05 5.65 61.82
CA PHE A 51 -0.66 5.40 61.49
C PHE A 51 -0.51 4.60 60.19
N ILE A 52 -1.35 3.59 59.95
CA ILE A 52 -1.38 2.84 58.68
C ILE A 52 -1.79 3.78 57.55
N ALA A 53 -2.83 4.59 57.73
CA ALA A 53 -3.26 5.58 56.75
C ALA A 53 -2.17 6.62 56.46
N PHE A 54 -1.47 7.11 57.50
CA PHE A 54 -0.35 8.02 57.35
C PHE A 54 0.85 7.35 56.67
N ALA A 55 1.17 6.10 57.00
CA ALA A 55 2.24 5.34 56.39
C ALA A 55 1.94 5.02 54.91
N GLN A 56 0.69 4.67 54.59
CA GLN A 56 0.25 4.48 53.20
C GLN A 56 0.20 5.80 52.44
N TRP A 57 -0.25 6.90 53.07
CA TRP A 57 -0.18 8.22 52.47
C TRP A 57 1.27 8.64 52.22
N LYS A 58 2.19 8.37 53.16
CA LYS A 58 3.62 8.64 52.99
C LYS A 58 4.23 7.76 51.91
N GLN A 59 3.85 6.49 51.79
CA GLN A 59 4.27 5.63 50.68
C GLN A 59 3.74 6.13 49.33
N LEU A 60 2.48 6.59 49.27
CA LEU A 60 1.87 7.16 48.06
C LEU A 60 2.43 8.54 47.70
N SER A 61 2.87 9.33 48.68
CA SER A 61 3.49 10.66 48.48
C SER A 61 5.01 10.61 48.34
N LEU A 62 5.64 9.49 48.68
CA LEU A 62 7.05 9.16 48.37
C LEU A 62 7.19 8.34 47.09
N LEU A 63 6.08 7.98 46.41
CA LEU A 63 6.18 7.60 45.01
C LEU A 63 6.76 8.83 44.30
N PRO A 64 7.96 8.73 43.71
CA PRO A 64 8.47 9.83 42.94
C PRO A 64 7.44 10.06 41.82
N THR A 65 6.82 11.23 41.79
CA THR A 65 6.33 11.80 40.52
C THR A 65 7.59 12.03 39.70
N ARG A 66 8.12 10.95 39.14
CA ARG A 66 9.15 10.98 38.12
C ARG A 66 8.43 11.56 36.92
N GLN A 67 8.40 12.88 36.82
CA GLN A 67 8.21 13.49 35.51
C GLN A 67 9.34 12.89 34.68
N PRO A 68 9.05 12.08 33.64
CA PRO A 68 10.06 11.81 32.65
C PRO A 68 10.24 13.14 31.95
N SER A 69 11.17 13.96 32.41
CA SER A 69 11.76 14.98 31.55
C SER A 69 12.63 14.20 30.57
N SER A 70 12.01 13.56 29.57
CA SER A 70 12.78 13.23 28.39
C SER A 70 13.22 14.58 27.83
N ASP A 71 14.51 14.75 27.53
CA ASP A 71 15.03 15.95 26.86
C ASP A 71 14.54 16.04 25.39
N LEU A 72 13.50 15.26 25.05
CA LEU A 72 12.92 15.16 23.73
C LEU A 72 11.88 16.26 23.53
N SER A 73 11.84 16.81 22.32
CA SER A 73 10.83 17.77 21.92
C SER A 73 9.46 17.10 21.90
N VAL A 74 8.54 17.60 22.74
CA VAL A 74 7.15 17.14 22.80
C VAL A 74 6.47 17.29 21.44
N ASP A 75 6.71 18.41 20.75
CA ASP A 75 6.16 18.67 19.41
C ASP A 75 6.63 17.60 18.41
N ARG A 76 7.91 17.21 18.48
CA ARG A 76 8.44 16.14 17.62
C ARG A 76 7.83 14.78 17.96
N LEU A 77 7.67 14.46 19.24
CA LEU A 77 7.02 13.23 19.68
C LEU A 77 5.55 13.15 19.23
N GLN A 78 4.84 14.28 19.21
CA GLN A 78 3.49 14.36 18.66
C GLN A 78 3.47 14.12 17.14
N GLN A 79 4.43 14.66 16.40
CA GLN A 79 4.59 14.39 14.97
C GLN A 79 4.91 12.92 14.69
N ASP A 80 5.77 12.32 15.51
CA ASP A 80 6.11 10.90 15.42
C ASP A 80 4.88 10.02 15.72
N LEU A 81 4.09 10.36 16.75
CA LEU A 81 2.82 9.67 17.04
C LEU A 81 1.83 9.81 15.87
N ALA A 82 1.72 10.98 15.25
CA ALA A 82 0.90 11.16 14.06
C ALA A 82 1.39 10.30 12.88
N THR A 83 2.70 10.05 12.79
CA THR A 83 3.31 9.19 11.78
C THR A 83 2.93 7.71 11.99
N CYS A 84 2.77 7.26 13.24
CA CYS A 84 2.30 5.89 13.54
C CYS A 84 0.97 5.55 12.85
N SER A 85 0.02 6.50 12.79
CA SER A 85 -1.23 6.29 12.06
C SER A 85 -1.01 6.06 10.56
N LYS A 86 -0.01 6.71 9.96
CA LYS A 86 0.33 6.53 8.54
C LYS A 86 1.02 5.19 8.31
N LEU A 87 1.93 4.79 9.19
CA LEU A 87 2.61 3.48 9.14
C LEU A 87 1.61 2.32 9.23
N ARG A 88 0.56 2.46 10.04
CA ARG A 88 -0.48 1.41 10.17
C ARG A 88 -1.55 1.45 9.07
N HIS A 89 -1.63 2.54 8.32
CA HIS A 89 -2.61 2.68 7.25
C HIS A 89 -2.15 1.93 6.00
N LYS A 90 -2.98 1.00 5.52
CA LYS A 90 -2.78 0.36 4.23
C LYS A 90 -3.64 1.08 3.18
N PRO A 91 -3.05 1.58 2.09
CA PRO A 91 -3.80 2.12 0.97
C PRO A 91 -4.85 1.13 0.47
N GLN A 92 -5.95 1.68 -0.02
CA GLN A 92 -6.98 0.94 -0.71
C GLN A 92 -7.03 1.44 -2.14
N ASP A 93 -7.32 0.54 -3.08
CA ASP A 93 -7.53 0.93 -4.46
C ASP A 93 -8.63 2.01 -4.51
N PRO A 94 -8.40 3.15 -5.18
CA PRO A 94 -9.39 4.19 -5.25
C PRO A 94 -10.65 3.63 -5.90
N ILE A 95 -11.80 3.87 -5.27
CA ILE A 95 -13.09 3.47 -5.83
C ILE A 95 -13.26 4.30 -7.13
N GLY A 96 -13.12 3.63 -8.27
CA GLY A 96 -13.23 4.30 -9.57
C GLY A 96 -14.63 4.85 -9.82
N LEU A 97 -15.64 4.13 -9.33
CA LEU A 97 -17.07 4.42 -9.43
C LEU A 97 -17.54 5.38 -8.32
N GLY A 98 -18.43 6.31 -8.66
CA GLY A 98 -19.01 7.27 -7.71
C GLY A 98 -18.21 8.57 -7.52
N ARG A 99 -17.11 8.76 -8.26
CA ARG A 99 -16.40 10.04 -8.30
C ARG A 99 -17.17 11.04 -9.15
N GLU A 100 -17.36 12.25 -8.64
CA GLU A 100 -17.99 13.35 -9.39
C GLU A 100 -17.00 14.01 -10.38
N LYS A 101 -15.70 13.93 -10.08
CA LYS A 101 -14.64 14.63 -10.82
C LYS A 101 -13.35 13.81 -10.82
N ASN A 102 -12.62 13.84 -11.93
CA ASN A 102 -11.28 13.26 -12.00
C ASN A 102 -10.30 14.10 -11.16
N ALA A 103 -9.43 13.47 -10.37
CA ALA A 103 -8.42 14.15 -9.55
C ALA A 103 -7.51 15.06 -10.38
N ARG A 104 -7.34 14.75 -11.67
CA ARG A 104 -6.55 15.56 -12.59
C ARG A 104 -7.35 16.65 -13.28
N TYR A 105 -8.66 16.76 -13.17
CA TYR A 105 -9.44 17.72 -13.97
C TYR A 105 -8.95 19.17 -13.80
N VAL A 106 -8.91 19.91 -14.92
CA VAL A 106 -8.54 21.32 -14.95
C VAL A 106 -9.81 22.17 -15.03
N ASP A 107 -9.94 23.12 -14.10
CA ASP A 107 -11.12 23.98 -14.04
C ASP A 107 -11.31 24.82 -15.32
N GLY A 108 -12.57 24.88 -15.77
CA GLY A 108 -12.92 25.56 -17.02
C GLY A 108 -12.77 24.71 -18.28
N GLN A 109 -12.29 23.45 -18.17
CA GLN A 109 -12.30 22.53 -19.30
C GLN A 109 -13.75 22.22 -19.72
N ARG A 110 -14.03 22.34 -21.03
CA ARG A 110 -15.36 22.12 -21.59
C ARG A 110 -15.72 20.63 -21.63
N PRO A 111 -16.98 20.26 -21.38
CA PRO A 111 -17.47 18.92 -21.69
C PRO A 111 -17.26 18.61 -23.17
N THR A 112 -17.04 17.35 -23.50
CA THR A 112 -16.78 16.89 -24.86
C THR A 112 -17.73 15.75 -25.23
N LEU A 113 -18.48 15.93 -26.30
CA LEU A 113 -19.27 14.88 -26.94
C LEU A 113 -18.53 14.36 -28.18
N ILE A 114 -18.18 13.08 -28.20
CA ILE A 114 -17.67 12.38 -29.37
C ILE A 114 -18.84 11.59 -29.97
N ARG A 115 -19.30 11.96 -31.16
CA ARG A 115 -20.46 11.34 -31.83
C ARG A 115 -20.06 10.34 -32.89
N ASN A 116 -20.94 9.37 -33.14
CA ASN A 116 -20.84 8.43 -34.26
C ASN A 116 -19.48 7.72 -34.28
N ALA A 117 -19.02 7.22 -33.12
CA ALA A 117 -17.78 6.47 -33.01
C ALA A 117 -18.04 4.96 -33.11
N THR A 118 -17.05 4.21 -33.59
CA THR A 118 -17.01 2.75 -33.48
C THR A 118 -16.16 2.40 -32.26
N ILE A 119 -16.81 2.05 -31.15
CA ILE A 119 -16.19 1.95 -29.82
C ILE A 119 -15.83 0.51 -29.51
N TRP A 120 -14.60 0.28 -29.05
CA TRP A 120 -14.23 -0.96 -28.37
C TRP A 120 -14.65 -0.90 -26.90
N VAL A 121 -15.57 -1.78 -26.49
CA VAL A 121 -16.10 -1.77 -25.12
C VAL A 121 -15.05 -2.20 -24.09
N GLY A 122 -14.08 -3.04 -24.47
CA GLY A 122 -13.01 -3.49 -23.58
C GLY A 122 -13.45 -4.50 -22.51
N GLU A 123 -14.75 -4.74 -22.37
CA GLU A 123 -15.35 -5.68 -21.42
C GLU A 123 -16.22 -6.68 -22.16
N ALA A 124 -16.32 -7.90 -21.63
CA ALA A 124 -17.20 -8.91 -22.18
C ALA A 124 -18.66 -8.52 -21.93
N ALA A 125 -19.53 -8.78 -22.89
CA ALA A 125 -20.95 -8.49 -22.78
C ALA A 125 -21.57 -9.15 -21.54
N GLU A 126 -22.54 -8.47 -20.93
CA GLU A 126 -23.25 -8.98 -19.76
C GLU A 126 -23.81 -10.39 -20.02
N GLY A 127 -23.58 -11.31 -19.07
CA GLY A 127 -23.94 -12.72 -19.20
C GLY A 127 -22.89 -13.60 -19.89
N THR A 128 -21.78 -13.05 -20.36
CA THR A 128 -20.64 -13.87 -20.84
C THR A 128 -20.01 -14.63 -19.67
N SER A 129 -19.82 -15.94 -19.82
CA SER A 129 -19.16 -16.76 -18.78
C SER A 129 -17.68 -16.38 -18.63
N PRO A 130 -17.07 -16.55 -17.44
CA PRO A 130 -15.64 -16.31 -17.25
C PRO A 130 -14.76 -17.12 -18.21
N GLU A 131 -15.15 -18.36 -18.53
CA GLU A 131 -14.46 -19.23 -19.47
C GLU A 131 -14.51 -18.68 -20.90
N ASP A 132 -15.69 -18.22 -21.34
CA ASP A 132 -15.85 -17.62 -22.66
C ASP A 132 -15.13 -16.27 -22.78
N ALA A 133 -15.17 -15.45 -21.73
CA ALA A 133 -14.43 -14.19 -21.68
C ALA A 133 -12.91 -14.42 -21.76
N ARG A 134 -12.38 -15.44 -21.08
CA ARG A 134 -10.95 -15.84 -21.21
C ARG A 134 -10.62 -16.38 -22.60
N ALA A 135 -11.57 -17.04 -23.25
CA ALA A 135 -11.45 -17.49 -24.63
C ALA A 135 -11.64 -16.37 -25.68
N GLY A 136 -11.78 -15.10 -25.25
CA GLY A 136 -11.93 -13.95 -26.14
C GLY A 136 -13.32 -13.81 -26.76
N LYS A 137 -14.34 -14.49 -26.22
CA LYS A 137 -15.73 -14.35 -26.67
C LYS A 137 -16.46 -13.26 -25.88
N GLY A 138 -17.56 -12.75 -26.44
CA GLY A 138 -18.40 -11.75 -25.80
C GLY A 138 -17.90 -10.31 -25.91
N TYR A 139 -16.73 -10.07 -26.50
CA TYR A 139 -16.23 -8.73 -26.78
C TYR A 139 -16.76 -8.23 -28.13
N SER A 140 -17.06 -6.93 -28.23
CA SER A 140 -17.65 -6.36 -29.43
C SER A 140 -17.25 -4.91 -29.65
N TRP A 141 -17.41 -4.49 -30.91
CA TRP A 141 -17.43 -3.09 -31.31
C TRP A 141 -18.87 -2.61 -31.41
N ILE A 142 -19.15 -1.43 -30.87
CA ILE A 142 -20.49 -0.81 -30.93
C ILE A 142 -20.42 0.54 -31.62
N THR A 143 -21.52 0.96 -32.25
CA THR A 143 -21.66 2.34 -32.73
C THR A 143 -22.41 3.16 -31.69
N ALA A 144 -21.78 4.21 -31.17
CA ALA A 144 -22.33 5.03 -30.11
C ALA A 144 -21.68 6.41 -30.03
N ASP A 145 -22.31 7.29 -29.24
CA ASP A 145 -21.83 8.58 -28.79
C ASP A 145 -21.23 8.45 -27.37
N VAL A 146 -20.19 9.23 -27.07
CA VAL A 146 -19.53 9.30 -25.76
C VAL A 146 -19.51 10.72 -25.23
N LEU A 147 -20.11 10.94 -24.05
CA LEU A 147 -20.01 12.21 -23.33
C LEU A 147 -18.91 12.11 -22.26
N VAL A 148 -17.93 12.98 -22.34
CA VAL A 148 -16.89 13.17 -21.34
C VAL A 148 -17.09 14.52 -20.66
N ASP A 149 -17.18 14.52 -19.34
CA ASP A 149 -17.24 15.73 -18.53
C ASP A 149 -16.49 15.53 -17.22
N TYR A 150 -15.95 16.60 -16.64
CA TYR A 150 -15.14 16.56 -15.41
C TYR A 150 -13.96 15.56 -15.47
N GLY A 151 -13.45 15.28 -16.68
CA GLY A 151 -12.38 14.30 -16.91
C GLY A 151 -12.81 12.84 -16.73
N LEU A 152 -14.12 12.57 -16.80
CA LEU A 152 -14.75 11.27 -16.63
C LEU A 152 -15.67 10.96 -17.81
N ILE A 153 -15.83 9.68 -18.14
CA ILE A 153 -16.86 9.21 -19.07
C ILE A 153 -18.20 9.27 -18.33
N GLN A 154 -19.10 10.14 -18.78
CA GLN A 154 -20.42 10.33 -18.16
C GLN A 154 -21.47 9.42 -18.78
N LYS A 155 -21.42 9.24 -20.11
CA LYS A 155 -22.39 8.44 -20.86
C LYS A 155 -21.75 7.79 -22.08
N VAL A 156 -22.22 6.59 -22.41
CA VAL A 156 -21.99 5.89 -23.67
C VAL A 156 -23.36 5.39 -24.14
N GLU A 157 -23.92 6.00 -25.18
CA GLU A 157 -25.29 5.73 -25.64
C GLU A 157 -25.33 5.75 -27.17
N ALA A 158 -26.29 5.06 -27.80
CA ALA A 158 -26.39 5.00 -29.27
C ALA A 158 -26.58 6.38 -29.92
N ASP A 159 -27.30 7.28 -29.25
CA ASP A 159 -27.51 8.68 -29.67
C ASP A 159 -27.73 9.55 -28.43
N ILE A 160 -26.87 10.56 -28.22
CA ILE A 160 -27.01 11.51 -27.11
C ILE A 160 -27.66 12.80 -27.63
N SER A 161 -28.83 13.14 -27.09
CA SER A 161 -29.56 14.35 -27.46
C SER A 161 -28.76 15.63 -27.14
N LEU A 162 -28.63 16.52 -28.14
CA LEU A 162 -27.91 17.78 -27.99
C LEU A 162 -28.53 18.71 -26.94
N ASP A 163 -29.85 18.62 -26.74
CA ASP A 163 -30.57 19.43 -25.76
C ASP A 163 -30.27 19.00 -24.31
N SER A 164 -29.74 17.79 -24.13
CA SER A 164 -29.38 17.24 -22.82
C SER A 164 -27.93 17.56 -22.39
N LEU A 165 -27.16 18.21 -23.27
CA LEU A 165 -25.74 18.47 -23.04
C LEU A 165 -25.53 19.65 -22.09
N PRO A 166 -24.46 19.63 -21.27
CA PRO A 166 -24.06 20.81 -20.53
C PRO A 166 -23.72 21.96 -21.47
N LYS A 167 -23.86 23.20 -20.98
CA LYS A 167 -23.55 24.40 -21.78
C LYS A 167 -22.10 24.39 -22.26
N ASN A 168 -21.86 24.93 -23.46
CA ASN A 168 -20.53 25.03 -24.08
C ASN A 168 -19.84 23.67 -24.36
N THR A 169 -20.61 22.59 -24.47
CA THR A 169 -20.07 21.27 -24.85
C THR A 169 -19.41 21.35 -26.23
N GLN A 170 -18.17 20.84 -26.32
CA GLN A 170 -17.48 20.67 -27.60
C GLN A 170 -17.98 19.39 -28.28
N ILE A 171 -18.39 19.51 -29.55
CA ILE A 171 -18.91 18.38 -30.32
C ILE A 171 -17.88 17.96 -31.36
N TRP A 172 -17.54 16.67 -31.38
CA TRP A 172 -16.67 16.03 -32.36
C TRP A 172 -17.42 14.89 -33.04
N ASP A 173 -17.63 14.97 -34.35
CA ASP A 173 -18.17 13.85 -35.14
C ASP A 173 -17.02 12.93 -35.58
N ALA A 174 -16.98 11.72 -35.02
CA ALA A 174 -15.97 10.71 -35.30
C ALA A 174 -16.18 10.03 -36.66
N LYS A 175 -17.35 10.17 -37.30
CA LYS A 175 -17.64 9.63 -38.66
C LYS A 175 -17.33 8.13 -38.79
N GLY A 176 -17.68 7.35 -37.78
CA GLY A 176 -17.44 5.91 -37.69
C GLY A 176 -16.00 5.52 -37.34
N ARG A 177 -15.11 6.47 -37.03
CA ARG A 177 -13.73 6.17 -36.61
C ARG A 177 -13.72 5.34 -35.32
N GLN A 178 -12.68 4.52 -35.18
CA GLN A 178 -12.47 3.71 -34.00
C GLN A 178 -12.14 4.58 -32.79
N LEU A 179 -12.77 4.27 -31.67
CA LEU A 179 -12.51 4.85 -30.36
C LEU A 179 -12.22 3.73 -29.37
N THR A 180 -11.08 3.81 -28.68
CA THR A 180 -10.66 2.86 -27.65
C THR A 180 -10.35 3.61 -26.37
N SER A 181 -10.28 2.88 -25.24
CA SER A 181 -9.56 3.38 -24.09
C SER A 181 -8.10 3.64 -24.45
N GLY A 182 -7.47 4.58 -23.76
CA GLY A 182 -6.02 4.74 -23.86
C GLY A 182 -5.29 3.51 -23.33
N ILE A 183 -4.21 3.11 -23.98
CA ILE A 183 -3.38 1.99 -23.53
C ILE A 183 -2.67 2.39 -22.24
N VAL A 184 -2.59 1.45 -21.29
CA VAL A 184 -1.86 1.57 -20.03
C VAL A 184 -0.66 0.64 -20.12
N ASP A 185 0.52 1.25 -20.17
CA ASP A 185 1.80 0.54 -20.18
C ASP A 185 2.30 0.36 -18.74
N MET A 186 2.35 -0.89 -18.28
CA MET A 186 2.70 -1.20 -16.89
C MET A 186 4.21 -1.27 -16.64
N HIS A 187 5.04 -1.12 -17.68
CA HIS A 187 6.49 -1.19 -17.54
C HIS A 187 7.19 -0.33 -18.59
N SER A 188 7.56 0.88 -18.19
CA SER A 188 8.19 1.84 -19.07
C SER A 188 9.40 2.52 -18.43
N HIS A 189 10.30 2.98 -19.28
CA HIS A 189 11.45 3.82 -18.92
C HIS A 189 11.34 5.22 -19.55
N ALA A 190 10.16 5.60 -20.02
CA ALA A 190 9.95 6.88 -20.68
C ALA A 190 10.35 8.07 -19.81
N GLY A 191 11.13 8.99 -20.39
CA GLY A 191 11.62 10.19 -19.70
C GLY A 191 12.82 9.96 -18.77
N VAL A 192 13.13 8.73 -18.36
CA VAL A 192 14.37 8.38 -17.63
C VAL A 192 15.40 7.67 -18.52
N GLY A 193 14.95 7.03 -19.60
CA GLY A 193 15.76 6.48 -20.68
C GLY A 193 15.47 7.24 -21.97
N ALA A 194 16.05 8.44 -22.10
CA ALA A 194 15.64 9.41 -23.10
C ALA A 194 15.92 8.99 -24.55
N LEU A 195 15.16 9.55 -25.51
CA LEU A 195 15.46 9.44 -26.95
C LEU A 195 15.85 10.80 -27.57
N PRO A 196 17.02 10.91 -28.25
CA PRO A 196 18.06 9.89 -28.36
C PRO A 196 18.78 9.65 -27.03
N GLU A 197 19.23 8.42 -26.82
CA GLU A 197 20.00 8.05 -25.63
C GLU A 197 21.38 8.70 -25.70
N LEU A 198 21.72 9.49 -24.68
CA LEU A 198 23.02 10.10 -24.49
C LEU A 198 23.54 9.70 -23.11
N ASN A 199 24.87 9.63 -22.94
CA ASN A 199 25.46 9.28 -21.65
C ASN A 199 25.02 10.21 -20.50
N GLY A 200 24.75 11.49 -20.79
CA GLY A 200 24.27 12.45 -19.80
C GLY A 200 22.76 12.42 -19.54
N SER A 201 22.01 11.53 -20.19
CA SER A 201 20.56 11.39 -20.06
C SER A 201 20.14 9.98 -19.65
N GLU A 202 21.09 9.18 -19.13
CA GLU A 202 20.86 7.83 -18.67
C GLU A 202 20.56 7.86 -17.17
N ASP A 203 19.27 7.87 -16.84
CA ASP A 203 18.76 7.90 -15.47
C ASP A 203 17.90 6.64 -15.16
N VAL A 204 18.02 5.58 -15.98
CA VAL A 204 17.19 4.37 -15.84
C VAL A 204 17.64 3.51 -14.66
N ASN A 205 18.96 3.41 -14.41
CA ASN A 205 19.49 2.57 -13.33
C ASN A 205 20.50 3.34 -12.45
N GLU A 206 20.27 3.35 -11.14
CA GLU A 206 21.25 3.85 -10.17
C GLU A 206 22.27 2.75 -9.85
N LEU A 207 23.34 2.67 -10.63
CA LEU A 207 24.31 1.56 -10.58
C LEU A 207 25.42 1.71 -9.52
N SER A 208 25.25 2.64 -8.57
CA SER A 208 26.22 2.85 -7.48
C SER A 208 26.15 1.79 -6.37
N ASP A 209 25.00 1.12 -6.21
CA ASP A 209 24.77 0.04 -5.24
C ASP A 209 23.69 -0.91 -5.78
N ASP A 210 23.74 -2.21 -5.48
CA ASP A 210 22.76 -3.19 -5.96
C ASP A 210 21.40 -3.07 -5.25
N ILE A 211 21.41 -2.53 -4.03
CA ILE A 211 20.21 -2.35 -3.20
C ILE A 211 19.94 -0.86 -2.98
N THR A 212 19.13 -0.28 -3.86
CA THR A 212 18.79 1.15 -3.89
C THR A 212 17.28 1.43 -3.71
N PRO A 213 16.57 0.83 -2.73
CA PRO A 213 15.13 1.05 -2.55
C PRO A 213 14.75 2.51 -2.21
N TYR A 214 15.73 3.37 -1.90
CA TYR A 214 15.57 4.77 -1.53
C TYR A 214 15.63 5.76 -2.72
N VAL A 215 16.01 5.32 -3.91
CA VAL A 215 15.95 6.17 -5.12
C VAL A 215 14.57 6.09 -5.75
N ARG A 216 14.26 7.06 -6.62
CA ARG A 216 12.92 7.26 -7.17
C ARG A 216 13.03 7.69 -8.62
N SER A 217 12.37 6.98 -9.54
CA SER A 217 12.42 7.32 -10.98
C SER A 217 11.89 8.72 -11.29
N ILE A 218 10.98 9.26 -10.46
CA ILE A 218 10.48 10.63 -10.63
C ILE A 218 11.58 11.70 -10.51
N ASP A 219 12.66 11.42 -9.76
CA ASP A 219 13.74 12.37 -9.53
C ASP A 219 14.64 12.53 -10.77
N GLY A 220 14.61 11.57 -11.69
CA GLY A 220 15.31 11.61 -12.99
C GLY A 220 14.39 11.81 -14.19
N LEU A 221 13.08 11.97 -14.00
CA LEU A 221 12.14 12.07 -15.11
C LEU A 221 12.33 13.39 -15.87
N ASN A 222 12.57 13.30 -17.17
CA ASN A 222 12.55 14.43 -18.11
C ASN A 222 11.18 14.53 -18.82
N PRO A 223 10.29 15.47 -18.45
CA PRO A 223 8.97 15.64 -19.06
C PRO A 223 9.03 16.08 -20.53
N LEU A 224 10.18 16.60 -20.97
CA LEU A 224 10.40 17.12 -22.31
C LEU A 224 11.05 16.11 -23.26
N ASP A 225 11.25 14.87 -22.80
CA ASP A 225 11.77 13.79 -23.63
C ASP A 225 10.86 13.57 -24.85
N PRO A 226 11.40 13.67 -26.10
CA PRO A 226 10.66 13.39 -27.32
C PRO A 226 9.98 12.01 -27.33
N GLN A 227 10.54 11.02 -26.62
CA GLN A 227 9.96 9.67 -26.54
C GLN A 227 8.53 9.68 -26.00
N ILE A 228 8.18 10.59 -25.09
CA ILE A 228 6.85 10.71 -24.52
C ILE A 228 5.82 11.00 -25.62
N GLN A 229 6.14 11.89 -26.56
CA GLN A 229 5.28 12.18 -27.72
C GLN A 229 5.19 10.99 -28.68
N VAL A 230 6.29 10.25 -28.87
CA VAL A 230 6.31 9.04 -29.71
C VAL A 230 5.40 7.96 -29.11
N ILE A 231 5.56 7.65 -27.82
CA ILE A 231 4.72 6.68 -27.08
C ILE A 231 3.25 7.08 -27.15
N LYS A 232 2.94 8.36 -26.90
CA LYS A 232 1.59 8.91 -27.01
C LYS A 232 0.97 8.70 -28.39
N SER A 233 1.76 8.88 -29.45
CA SER A 233 1.28 8.72 -30.84
C SER A 233 0.82 7.29 -31.16
N GLY A 234 1.30 6.30 -30.40
CA GLY A 234 0.84 4.90 -30.47
C GLY A 234 -0.44 4.60 -29.67
N GLY A 235 -1.05 5.60 -29.02
CA GLY A 235 -2.27 5.42 -28.22
C GLY A 235 -2.03 5.06 -26.75
N VAL A 236 -0.77 5.04 -26.29
CA VAL A 236 -0.43 4.90 -24.87
C VAL A 236 -0.69 6.22 -24.16
N THR A 237 -1.52 6.17 -23.12
CA THR A 237 -1.93 7.37 -22.38
C THR A 237 -1.40 7.40 -20.96
N THR A 238 -0.99 6.24 -20.44
CA THR A 238 -0.55 6.07 -19.05
C THR A 238 0.61 5.10 -19.05
N SER A 239 1.66 5.42 -18.31
CA SER A 239 2.78 4.51 -18.09
C SER A 239 3.17 4.46 -16.63
N LEU A 240 3.54 3.28 -16.12
CA LEU A 240 4.30 3.15 -14.89
C LEU A 240 5.79 3.31 -15.24
N ILE A 241 6.41 4.40 -14.78
CA ILE A 241 7.83 4.70 -15.01
C ILE A 241 8.64 4.11 -13.87
N LEU A 242 9.44 3.10 -14.18
CA LEU A 242 10.25 2.39 -13.20
C LEU A 242 11.75 2.55 -13.49
N PRO A 243 12.60 2.40 -12.45
CA PRO A 243 13.98 2.03 -12.66
C PRO A 243 14.13 0.77 -13.53
N GLY A 244 15.31 0.55 -14.09
CA GLY A 244 15.63 -0.61 -14.92
C GLY A 244 15.78 -1.91 -14.13
N SER A 245 16.55 -2.85 -14.67
CA SER A 245 16.82 -4.16 -14.06
C SER A 245 18.28 -4.37 -13.69
N GLY A 246 19.05 -3.27 -13.64
CA GLY A 246 20.46 -3.31 -13.26
C GLY A 246 20.68 -3.69 -11.80
N ASN A 247 19.73 -3.39 -10.91
CA ASN A 247 19.77 -3.58 -9.45
C ASN A 247 18.82 -4.69 -9.00
N ASN A 248 19.19 -5.49 -7.99
CA ASN A 248 18.22 -6.38 -7.34
C ASN A 248 17.05 -5.58 -6.73
N MET A 249 17.31 -4.41 -6.14
CA MET A 249 16.27 -3.44 -5.77
C MET A 249 16.58 -2.08 -6.39
N GLY A 250 15.82 -1.69 -7.42
CA GLY A 250 16.12 -0.49 -8.23
C GLY A 250 15.50 0.82 -7.75
N GLY A 251 14.58 0.78 -6.77
CA GLY A 251 13.94 1.98 -6.22
C GLY A 251 12.47 2.14 -6.59
N GLU A 252 11.91 3.29 -6.26
CA GLU A 252 10.49 3.60 -6.45
C GLU A 252 10.15 3.98 -7.88
N ALA A 253 8.90 3.66 -8.25
CA ALA A 253 8.30 3.94 -9.54
C ALA A 253 7.05 4.81 -9.40
N PHE A 254 6.67 5.48 -10.49
CA PHE A 254 5.55 6.44 -10.50
C PHE A 254 4.70 6.28 -11.76
N VAL A 255 3.39 6.41 -11.62
CA VAL A 255 2.47 6.34 -12.75
C VAL A 255 2.25 7.74 -13.30
N ILE A 256 2.45 7.91 -14.60
CA ILE A 256 2.24 9.18 -15.31
C ILE A 256 1.13 9.08 -16.36
N LYS A 257 0.55 10.22 -16.73
CA LYS A 257 -0.22 10.37 -17.98
C LYS A 257 0.63 11.06 -19.02
N HIS A 258 0.51 10.61 -20.28
CA HIS A 258 1.13 11.25 -21.44
C HIS A 258 0.24 12.37 -21.99
N ALA A 259 -0.14 13.35 -21.16
CA ALA A 259 -1.04 14.42 -21.58
C ALA A 259 -0.32 15.61 -22.24
N VAL A 260 1.02 15.59 -22.31
CA VAL A 260 1.89 16.53 -23.05
C VAL A 260 1.39 16.81 -24.48
N GLY A 261 1.30 18.07 -24.89
CA GLY A 261 0.77 18.40 -26.22
C GLY A 261 0.62 19.89 -26.49
N LYS A 262 -0.27 20.24 -27.43
CA LYS A 262 -0.54 21.63 -27.84
C LYS A 262 -0.94 22.51 -26.65
N ALA A 263 -0.73 23.82 -26.81
CA ALA A 263 -1.00 24.82 -25.78
C ALA A 263 -2.47 24.91 -25.31
N ASP A 264 -3.43 24.38 -26.09
CA ASP A 264 -4.84 24.26 -25.72
C ASP A 264 -5.17 22.98 -24.94
N GLY A 265 -4.19 22.10 -24.75
CA GLY A 265 -4.23 20.93 -23.88
C GLY A 265 -3.69 21.23 -22.47
N ARG A 266 -3.21 20.20 -21.78
CA ARG A 266 -2.50 20.37 -20.50
C ARG A 266 -1.08 20.80 -20.77
N THR A 267 -0.64 21.82 -20.05
CA THR A 267 0.78 22.10 -19.90
C THR A 267 1.36 21.16 -18.84
N GLU A 268 2.21 20.24 -19.25
CA GLU A 268 2.95 19.33 -18.35
C GLU A 268 4.44 19.64 -18.51
N PHE A 269 4.99 20.48 -17.63
CA PHE A 269 6.41 20.85 -17.65
C PHE A 269 7.19 20.30 -16.45
N SER A 270 6.50 19.70 -15.48
CA SER A 270 7.10 19.03 -14.33
C SER A 270 6.60 17.59 -14.23
N ALA A 271 7.38 16.75 -13.54
CA ALA A 271 6.98 15.38 -13.23
C ALA A 271 5.67 15.33 -12.40
N GLU A 272 5.45 16.33 -11.53
CA GLU A 272 4.24 16.44 -10.71
C GLU A 272 2.99 16.67 -11.58
N ASP A 273 3.09 17.52 -12.60
CA ASP A 273 1.97 17.76 -13.54
C ASP A 273 1.53 16.47 -14.24
N MET A 274 2.49 15.57 -14.47
CA MET A 274 2.32 14.31 -15.18
C MET A 274 1.79 13.18 -14.31
N LEU A 275 1.73 13.29 -12.97
CA LEU A 275 1.29 12.20 -12.08
C LEU A 275 -0.13 11.72 -12.37
N ALA A 276 -0.30 10.45 -12.72
CA ALA A 276 -1.62 9.86 -12.95
C ALA A 276 -2.46 9.79 -11.68
N ASP A 277 -1.79 9.71 -10.53
CA ASP A 277 -2.36 9.71 -9.18
C ASP A 277 -1.75 10.85 -8.34
N PRO A 278 -2.27 12.09 -8.47
CA PRO A 278 -1.74 13.26 -7.75
C PRO A 278 -1.81 13.13 -6.22
N ASP A 279 -2.79 12.38 -5.71
CA ASP A 279 -2.97 12.13 -4.28
C ASP A 279 -1.98 11.08 -3.74
N ARG A 280 -1.23 10.41 -4.64
CA ARG A 280 -0.21 9.41 -4.32
C ARG A 280 -0.76 8.30 -3.41
N ASN A 281 -1.96 7.80 -3.76
CA ASN A 281 -2.65 6.74 -3.03
C ASN A 281 -1.78 5.48 -2.94
N TRP A 282 -1.12 5.10 -4.04
CA TRP A 282 -0.23 3.95 -4.09
C TRP A 282 1.21 4.33 -4.41
N ARG A 283 2.15 3.63 -3.77
CA ARG A 283 3.57 3.62 -4.12
C ARG A 283 3.89 2.37 -4.95
N TYR A 284 4.93 2.45 -5.76
CA TYR A 284 5.40 1.34 -6.59
C TYR A 284 6.90 1.18 -6.42
N MET A 285 7.42 -0.04 -6.51
CA MET A 285 8.85 -0.32 -6.40
C MET A 285 9.28 -1.31 -7.47
N LYS A 286 10.46 -1.08 -8.04
CA LYS A 286 11.12 -2.00 -8.95
C LYS A 286 12.12 -2.88 -8.23
N MET A 287 12.05 -4.18 -8.52
CA MET A 287 13.08 -5.16 -8.20
C MET A 287 13.50 -5.91 -9.47
N ALA A 288 14.63 -6.61 -9.42
CA ALA A 288 15.06 -7.49 -10.50
C ALA A 288 15.80 -8.71 -9.99
N CYS A 289 15.72 -9.82 -10.72
CA CYS A 289 16.43 -11.04 -10.43
C CYS A 289 16.92 -11.70 -11.74
N GLY A 290 17.85 -12.64 -11.63
CA GLY A 290 18.34 -13.43 -12.74
C GLY A 290 19.67 -12.96 -13.31
N GLU A 291 19.69 -12.56 -14.57
CA GLU A 291 20.97 -12.33 -15.29
C GLU A 291 21.48 -10.89 -15.19
N ASN A 292 20.57 -9.91 -15.09
CA ASN A 292 20.95 -8.51 -15.18
C ASN A 292 21.73 -8.01 -13.96
N PRO A 293 21.23 -8.13 -12.72
CA PRO A 293 21.96 -7.62 -11.55
C PRO A 293 23.31 -8.31 -11.38
N LYS A 294 23.33 -9.65 -11.47
CA LYS A 294 24.59 -10.40 -11.39
C LYS A 294 25.60 -10.09 -12.50
N ARG A 295 25.18 -9.60 -13.66
CA ARG A 295 26.09 -9.20 -14.74
C ARG A 295 26.69 -7.83 -14.47
N ILE A 296 25.94 -6.93 -13.85
CA ILE A 296 26.40 -5.58 -13.50
C ILE A 296 27.37 -5.62 -12.31
N TYR A 297 26.97 -6.27 -11.22
CA TYR A 297 27.73 -6.26 -9.97
C TYR A 297 28.69 -7.45 -9.81
N GLY A 298 28.43 -8.56 -10.49
CA GLY A 298 29.16 -9.81 -10.28
C GLY A 298 30.61 -9.78 -10.74
N LYS A 299 31.54 -9.68 -9.78
CA LYS A 299 32.98 -9.90 -9.99
C LYS A 299 33.52 -10.87 -8.94
N VAL A 300 34.26 -11.89 -9.37
CA VAL A 300 34.86 -12.87 -8.45
C VAL A 300 35.75 -12.15 -7.43
N GLY A 301 35.52 -12.41 -6.14
CA GLY A 301 36.29 -11.80 -5.04
C GLY A 301 35.95 -10.33 -4.76
N SER A 302 34.89 -9.77 -5.36
CA SER A 302 34.35 -8.44 -5.06
C SER A 302 32.98 -8.54 -4.38
N HIS A 303 32.41 -7.39 -4.00
CA HIS A 303 31.01 -7.33 -3.57
C HIS A 303 30.08 -7.84 -4.69
N GLY A 304 29.04 -8.57 -4.30
CA GLY A 304 28.13 -9.27 -5.21
C GLY A 304 26.98 -8.38 -5.69
N PRO A 305 25.94 -8.99 -6.30
CA PRO A 305 25.77 -10.44 -6.50
C PRO A 305 26.59 -11.00 -7.68
N TYR A 306 27.31 -12.11 -7.50
CA TYR A 306 27.96 -12.86 -8.61
C TYR A 306 27.08 -13.96 -9.21
N SER A 307 26.05 -14.40 -8.47
CA SER A 307 25.19 -15.53 -8.83
C SER A 307 23.79 -15.33 -8.26
N ARG A 308 22.81 -16.11 -8.73
CA ARG A 308 21.44 -16.15 -8.19
C ARG A 308 21.39 -16.48 -6.69
N LEU A 309 22.38 -17.21 -6.19
CA LEU A 309 22.55 -17.46 -4.75
C LEU A 309 22.88 -16.17 -4.00
N GLY A 310 23.75 -15.34 -4.59
CA GLY A 310 24.10 -14.01 -4.08
C GLY A 310 22.90 -13.08 -4.13
N GLU A 311 22.17 -13.02 -5.25
CA GLU A 311 20.95 -12.20 -5.36
C GLU A 311 19.94 -12.56 -4.27
N SER A 312 19.73 -13.85 -4.02
CA SER A 312 18.85 -14.30 -2.93
C SER A 312 19.33 -13.88 -1.55
N TRP A 313 20.65 -13.77 -1.33
CA TRP A 313 21.18 -13.23 -0.08
C TRP A 313 20.97 -11.71 0.03
N GLU A 314 21.21 -10.96 -1.04
CA GLU A 314 21.00 -9.50 -1.07
C GLU A 314 19.53 -9.15 -0.76
N PHE A 315 18.58 -9.85 -1.39
CA PHE A 315 17.16 -9.72 -1.08
C PHE A 315 16.84 -9.99 0.38
N ARG A 316 17.25 -11.16 0.91
CA ARG A 316 17.00 -11.52 2.31
C ARG A 316 17.61 -10.51 3.28
N HIS A 317 18.84 -10.07 3.01
CA HIS A 317 19.54 -9.13 3.87
C HIS A 317 18.80 -7.78 3.91
N ALA A 318 18.41 -7.25 2.76
CA ALA A 318 17.66 -6.00 2.65
C ALA A 318 16.31 -6.08 3.37
N PHE A 319 15.53 -7.14 3.12
CA PHE A 319 14.24 -7.31 3.80
C PHE A 319 14.37 -7.53 5.30
N GLU A 320 15.45 -8.16 5.80
CA GLU A 320 15.69 -8.26 7.24
C GLU A 320 15.98 -6.88 7.86
N GLN A 321 16.70 -6.00 7.17
CA GLN A 321 16.90 -4.61 7.65
C GLN A 321 15.58 -3.85 7.74
N ALA A 322 14.74 -3.94 6.70
CA ALA A 322 13.42 -3.33 6.70
C ALA A 322 12.50 -3.94 7.77
N ALA A 323 12.51 -5.26 7.94
CA ALA A 323 11.70 -5.94 8.96
C ALA A 323 12.12 -5.52 10.37
N LYS A 324 13.43 -5.31 10.61
CA LYS A 324 13.92 -4.73 11.86
C LYS A 324 13.37 -3.32 12.08
N LEU A 325 13.44 -2.46 11.07
CA LEU A 325 12.89 -1.10 11.17
C LEU A 325 11.38 -1.11 11.45
N VAL A 326 10.61 -1.98 10.79
CA VAL A 326 9.18 -2.17 11.04
C VAL A 326 8.92 -2.54 12.51
N ARG A 327 9.65 -3.53 13.06
CA ARG A 327 9.52 -3.94 14.47
C ARG A 327 9.82 -2.80 15.43
N ASP A 328 10.94 -2.11 15.21
CA ASP A 328 11.36 -1.00 16.09
C ASP A 328 10.35 0.16 16.05
N GLN A 329 9.75 0.43 14.89
CA GLN A 329 8.68 1.42 14.73
C GLN A 329 7.38 0.99 15.42
N ASP A 330 6.97 -0.26 15.26
CA ASP A 330 5.75 -0.78 15.87
C ASP A 330 5.85 -0.80 17.39
N ASP A 331 6.98 -1.25 17.94
CA ASP A 331 7.26 -1.22 19.39
C ASP A 331 7.20 0.21 19.95
N TRP A 332 7.76 1.18 19.22
CA TRP A 332 7.70 2.59 19.60
C TRP A 332 6.26 3.11 19.59
N CYS A 333 5.52 2.85 18.51
CA CYS A 333 4.14 3.31 18.34
C CYS A 333 3.20 2.70 19.39
N ASP A 334 3.35 1.40 19.68
CA ASP A 334 2.54 0.71 20.68
C ASP A 334 2.84 1.20 22.10
N ALA A 335 4.11 1.51 22.40
CA ALA A 335 4.48 2.13 23.67
C ALA A 335 3.88 3.54 23.80
N ALA A 336 3.90 4.34 22.73
CA ALA A 336 3.36 5.70 22.73
C ALA A 336 1.84 5.70 22.93
N ASP A 337 1.11 4.78 22.29
CA ASP A 337 -0.34 4.65 22.46
C ASP A 337 -0.71 4.17 23.88
N LYS A 338 0.08 3.26 24.46
CA LYS A 338 -0.24 2.64 25.76
C LYS A 338 0.13 3.50 26.96
N PHE A 339 1.27 4.20 26.89
CA PHE A 339 1.86 4.88 28.04
C PHE A 339 1.95 6.40 27.87
N GLY A 340 1.56 6.94 26.71
CA GLY A 340 1.68 8.35 26.36
C GLY A 340 3.02 8.67 25.70
N ILE A 341 3.08 9.82 25.03
CA ILE A 341 4.31 10.30 24.39
C ILE A 341 5.36 10.72 25.43
N GLU A 342 4.95 11.13 26.63
CA GLU A 342 5.87 11.57 27.68
C GLU A 342 6.69 10.42 28.25
N SER A 343 6.25 9.17 28.08
CA SER A 343 7.02 8.00 28.51
C SER A 343 8.10 7.56 27.52
N GLN A 344 8.16 8.17 26.33
CA GLN A 344 9.12 7.79 25.30
C GLN A 344 10.54 8.24 25.66
N THR A 345 11.51 7.35 25.42
CA THR A 345 12.93 7.60 25.66
C THR A 345 13.72 7.89 24.38
N SER A 346 13.08 7.77 23.21
CA SER A 346 13.62 8.13 21.89
C SER A 346 12.52 8.65 20.99
N TYR A 347 12.90 9.26 19.86
CA TYR A 347 12.00 9.51 18.74
C TYR A 347 11.66 8.20 18.01
N LEU A 348 10.63 8.24 17.16
CA LEU A 348 10.26 7.13 16.29
C LEU A 348 11.47 6.76 15.40
N PRO A 349 11.89 5.49 15.36
CA PRO A 349 12.98 5.05 14.49
C PRO A 349 12.70 5.36 13.01
N GLN A 350 13.67 6.00 12.37
CA GLN A 350 13.63 6.38 10.96
C GLN A 350 14.96 6.02 10.31
N ASP A 351 14.90 5.37 9.16
CA ASP A 351 16.04 5.18 8.28
C ASP A 351 15.56 5.33 6.83
N LEU A 352 16.01 6.40 6.17
CA LEU A 352 15.62 6.72 4.80
C LEU A 352 15.98 5.58 3.83
N LYS A 353 17.07 4.85 4.09
CA LYS A 353 17.50 3.74 3.23
C LYS A 353 16.44 2.64 3.16
N TRP A 354 15.73 2.38 4.27
CA TRP A 354 14.79 1.27 4.40
C TRP A 354 13.33 1.68 4.46
N GLU A 355 13.02 2.98 4.35
CA GLU A 355 11.65 3.51 4.47
C GLU A 355 10.71 2.88 3.44
N SER A 356 11.04 2.96 2.15
CA SER A 356 10.22 2.41 1.07
C SER A 356 10.04 0.89 1.19
N LEU A 357 11.10 0.18 1.60
CA LEU A 357 11.06 -1.28 1.75
C LEU A 357 10.22 -1.69 2.97
N SER A 358 10.27 -0.91 4.05
CA SER A 358 9.41 -1.08 5.23
C SER A 358 7.95 -0.82 4.90
N ALA A 359 7.66 0.20 4.09
CA ALA A 359 6.32 0.45 3.55
C ALA A 359 5.83 -0.73 2.70
N ALA A 360 6.71 -1.37 1.93
CA ALA A 360 6.37 -2.57 1.16
C ALA A 360 5.99 -3.77 2.05
N LEU A 361 6.72 -4.00 3.16
CA LEU A 361 6.37 -5.03 4.16
C LEU A 361 5.02 -4.75 4.84
N ARG A 362 4.64 -3.48 4.97
CA ARG A 362 3.32 -3.05 5.47
C ARG A 362 2.21 -3.15 4.42
N GLY A 363 2.54 -3.58 3.19
CA GLY A 363 1.59 -3.71 2.09
C GLY A 363 1.16 -2.38 1.48
N GLN A 364 1.98 -1.33 1.62
CA GLN A 364 1.70 0.02 1.11
C GLN A 364 2.32 0.28 -0.28
N VAL A 365 3.11 -0.66 -0.78
CA VAL A 365 3.85 -0.54 -2.04
C VAL A 365 3.51 -1.70 -2.95
N HIS A 366 3.25 -1.40 -4.22
CA HIS A 366 3.12 -2.39 -5.29
C HIS A 366 4.51 -2.76 -5.84
N ILE A 367 4.97 -3.97 -5.51
CA ILE A 367 6.25 -4.48 -6.00
C ILE A 367 6.11 -5.00 -7.42
N ASN A 368 6.90 -4.46 -8.33
CA ASN A 368 7.02 -4.89 -9.72
C ASN A 368 8.42 -5.46 -9.89
N THR A 369 8.53 -6.71 -10.33
CA THR A 369 9.81 -7.41 -10.33
C THR A 369 10.16 -7.98 -11.69
N HIS A 370 11.35 -7.67 -12.17
CA HIS A 370 11.92 -8.24 -13.39
C HIS A 370 12.53 -9.59 -13.08
N CYS A 371 12.01 -10.67 -13.64
CA CYS A 371 12.58 -12.02 -13.49
C CYS A 371 12.30 -12.82 -14.75
N TYR A 372 13.22 -13.69 -15.18
CA TYR A 372 13.10 -14.37 -16.48
C TYR A 372 12.72 -15.85 -16.36
N THR A 373 13.53 -16.62 -15.64
CA THR A 373 13.47 -18.09 -15.66
C THR A 373 12.73 -18.69 -14.46
N ILE A 374 12.40 -19.97 -14.51
CA ILE A 374 11.72 -20.65 -13.39
C ILE A 374 12.48 -20.49 -12.06
N PRO A 375 13.81 -20.72 -11.98
CA PRO A 375 14.55 -20.52 -10.73
C PRO A 375 14.52 -19.08 -10.21
N ASP A 376 14.45 -18.10 -11.12
CA ASP A 376 14.35 -16.68 -10.79
C ASP A 376 13.00 -16.39 -10.12
N LEU A 377 11.92 -16.90 -10.72
CA LEU A 377 10.55 -16.75 -10.24
C LEU A 377 10.36 -17.46 -8.90
N GLU A 378 10.72 -18.74 -8.79
CA GLU A 378 10.56 -19.54 -7.57
C GLU A 378 11.33 -18.93 -6.39
N ALA A 379 12.59 -18.54 -6.59
CA ALA A 379 13.37 -17.91 -5.52
C ALA A 379 12.73 -16.59 -5.05
N PHE A 380 12.17 -15.80 -5.96
CA PHE A 380 11.50 -14.56 -5.58
C PHE A 380 10.19 -14.82 -4.82
N VAL A 381 9.44 -15.87 -5.19
CA VAL A 381 8.26 -16.32 -4.44
C VAL A 381 8.63 -16.86 -3.05
N ASP A 382 9.77 -17.53 -2.91
CA ASP A 382 10.26 -17.93 -1.59
C ASP A 382 10.52 -16.70 -0.69
N HIS A 383 11.10 -15.63 -1.24
CA HIS A 383 11.31 -14.38 -0.49
C HIS A 383 9.98 -13.72 -0.08
N THR A 384 8.97 -13.75 -0.95
CA THR A 384 7.64 -13.19 -0.63
C THR A 384 6.98 -13.98 0.50
N ASN A 385 7.16 -15.30 0.50
CA ASN A 385 6.70 -16.20 1.56
C ASN A 385 7.50 -16.04 2.86
N GLU A 386 8.80 -15.76 2.79
CA GLU A 386 9.67 -15.56 3.94
C GLU A 386 9.31 -14.25 4.68
N PHE A 387 9.18 -13.15 3.94
CA PHE A 387 8.95 -11.80 4.51
C PHE A 387 7.50 -11.31 4.44
N LYS A 388 6.59 -12.12 3.90
CA LYS A 388 5.13 -11.87 3.86
C LYS A 388 4.71 -10.59 3.12
N PHE A 389 5.39 -10.27 2.01
CA PHE A 389 4.97 -9.20 1.10
C PHE A 389 4.33 -9.77 -0.18
N SER A 390 3.61 -8.94 -0.93
CA SER A 390 2.94 -9.35 -2.18
C SER A 390 3.59 -8.75 -3.42
N VAL A 391 3.70 -9.53 -4.49
CA VAL A 391 4.12 -9.05 -5.81
C VAL A 391 2.91 -8.53 -6.57
N ARG A 392 3.04 -7.34 -7.16
CA ARG A 392 2.01 -6.74 -8.04
C ARG A 392 2.10 -7.31 -9.45
N ALA A 393 3.30 -7.36 -10.01
CA ALA A 393 3.58 -7.91 -11.33
C ALA A 393 4.99 -8.50 -11.42
N PHE A 394 5.11 -9.64 -12.09
CA PHE A 394 6.37 -10.07 -12.71
C PHE A 394 6.45 -9.43 -14.09
N HIS A 395 7.62 -8.91 -14.44
CA HIS A 395 7.94 -8.27 -15.72
C HIS A 395 8.82 -9.19 -16.56
N HIS A 396 8.53 -9.23 -17.86
CA HIS A 396 9.10 -10.15 -18.86
C HIS A 396 8.73 -11.61 -18.61
N ALA A 397 9.14 -12.17 -17.46
CA ALA A 397 8.61 -13.42 -16.94
C ALA A 397 8.66 -14.57 -17.97
N HIS A 398 9.77 -14.67 -18.73
CA HIS A 398 9.87 -15.48 -19.95
C HIS A 398 9.39 -16.93 -19.80
N GLN A 399 9.53 -17.53 -18.63
CA GLN A 399 9.16 -18.93 -18.39
C GLN A 399 7.90 -19.12 -17.54
N THR A 400 7.12 -18.08 -17.20
CA THR A 400 5.90 -18.26 -16.38
C THR A 400 4.85 -19.14 -17.04
N PHE A 401 4.83 -19.24 -18.37
CA PHE A 401 3.92 -20.14 -19.09
C PHE A 401 4.17 -21.63 -18.80
N LEU A 402 5.37 -21.98 -18.30
CA LEU A 402 5.72 -23.34 -17.88
C LEU A 402 5.31 -23.63 -16.42
N VAL A 403 5.09 -22.59 -15.62
CA VAL A 403 4.76 -22.66 -14.18
C VAL A 403 3.60 -21.72 -13.83
N PRO A 404 2.43 -21.86 -14.46
CA PRO A 404 1.29 -20.96 -14.25
C PRO A 404 0.82 -20.90 -12.80
N GLU A 405 1.00 -21.97 -12.03
CA GLU A 405 0.70 -22.06 -10.60
C GLU A 405 1.52 -21.07 -9.76
N VAL A 406 2.82 -20.93 -10.04
CA VAL A 406 3.72 -19.98 -9.35
C VAL A 406 3.22 -18.54 -9.54
N GLY A 407 2.74 -18.22 -10.74
CA GLY A 407 2.12 -16.93 -11.02
C GLY A 407 0.81 -16.70 -10.24
N SER A 408 0.01 -17.75 -10.02
CA SER A 408 -1.28 -17.65 -9.33
C SER A 408 -1.17 -17.55 -7.81
N GLU A 409 -0.13 -18.13 -7.21
CA GLU A 409 0.08 -18.12 -5.76
C GLU A 409 0.75 -16.82 -5.27
N ALA A 410 1.64 -16.23 -6.08
CA ALA A 410 2.45 -15.09 -5.67
C ALA A 410 1.93 -13.72 -6.13
N THR A 411 1.05 -13.67 -7.13
CA THR A 411 0.73 -12.45 -7.87
C THR A 411 -0.77 -12.20 -8.00
N ARG A 412 -1.16 -10.91 -7.96
CA ARG A 412 -2.51 -10.48 -8.37
C ARG A 412 -2.62 -10.14 -9.86
N LEU A 413 -1.51 -9.86 -10.55
CA LEU A 413 -1.42 -9.67 -12.00
C LEU A 413 -0.05 -10.15 -12.50
N CYS A 414 0.04 -10.71 -13.71
CA CYS A 414 1.31 -11.03 -14.36
C CYS A 414 1.39 -10.24 -15.68
N CYS A 415 2.47 -9.48 -15.88
CA CYS A 415 2.73 -8.75 -17.13
C CYS A 415 3.80 -9.54 -17.90
N ILE A 416 3.35 -10.37 -18.84
CA ILE A 416 4.24 -11.12 -19.73
C ILE A 416 4.57 -10.20 -20.91
N ASP A 417 5.66 -9.46 -20.80
CA ASP A 417 6.24 -8.70 -21.91
C ASP A 417 7.19 -9.63 -22.67
N ASN A 418 6.76 -10.07 -23.85
CA ASN A 418 7.46 -11.08 -24.66
C ASN A 418 8.48 -10.46 -25.62
#